data_AF-A0A2P2KNW6-F1
#
_entry.id   AF-A0A2P2KNW6-F1
#
_cell.length_a   1.000
_cell.length_b   1.000
_cell.length_c   1.000
_cell.angle_alpha   90.00
_cell.angle_beta   90.00
_cell.angle_gamma   90.00
#
_symmetry.space_group_name_H-M   'P 1'
#
loop_
_entity.id
_entity.type
_entity.pdbx_description
1 polymer ?
#
loop_
_entity_poly.entity_id
_entity_poly.type
_entity_poly.pdbx_seq_one_letter_code
_entity_poly.pdbx_strand_id
1 'polypeptide(L)'
;MLKLDKICREANVMLILARSYGLTGIVRVSVKEHTVIESKPDHFLDDLRLNNPWPELKRFADTIDVSVEDHVAHKHTPYIIILVKMAEEWTKAHGGHLPSTRDEKKEFKEFIKARMVALDEDNYKEAIEASFKVFASQGINSDLQQLISDGCTEVNSSSSDFWVMVAALKEFITNEGSGEAPLEGSIPDMTSSTELYVNLQKVYQAKAESDFLVIWQRVRDILKKIGRDPDSISKTMIRNFCKNSRKLKVCRCRLIEDEFRNPSPSELLKYLNNDDYR
;
A
#
# COMPACT_ATOMS: atom_id res chain seq x y z
N MET A 1 -27.43 -27.15 -4.25
CA MET A 1 -26.28 -26.21 -4.32
C MET A 1 -26.45 -25.22 -5.47
N LEU A 2 -26.50 -25.66 -6.74
CA LEU A 2 -26.60 -24.76 -7.90
C LEU A 2 -27.81 -23.79 -7.86
N LYS A 3 -29.01 -24.29 -7.57
CA LYS A 3 -30.21 -23.44 -7.46
C LYS A 3 -30.10 -22.40 -6.35
N LEU A 4 -29.51 -22.79 -5.20
CA LEU A 4 -29.34 -21.90 -4.06
C LEU A 4 -28.30 -20.81 -4.35
N ASP A 5 -27.18 -21.16 -5.00
CA ASP A 5 -26.16 -20.20 -5.45
C ASP A 5 -26.76 -19.08 -6.32
N LYS A 6 -27.59 -19.44 -7.30
CA LYS A 6 -28.27 -18.46 -8.17
C LYS A 6 -29.15 -17.50 -7.37
N ILE A 7 -30.02 -18.05 -6.52
CA ILE A 7 -30.95 -17.26 -5.69
C ILE A 7 -30.16 -16.32 -4.76
N CYS A 8 -29.12 -16.82 -4.10
CA CYS A 8 -28.28 -16.01 -3.21
C CYS A 8 -27.60 -14.87 -3.97
N ARG A 9 -27.06 -15.12 -5.17
CA ARG A 9 -26.40 -14.08 -5.98
C ARG A 9 -27.36 -13.02 -6.50
N GLU A 10 -28.56 -13.42 -6.92
CA GLU A 10 -29.63 -12.48 -7.32
C GLU A 10 -30.03 -11.56 -6.16
N ALA A 11 -30.07 -12.11 -4.94
CA ALA A 11 -30.32 -11.36 -3.71
C ALA A 11 -29.08 -10.67 -3.12
N ASN A 12 -27.91 -10.79 -3.75
CA ASN A 12 -26.61 -10.31 -3.26
C ASN A 12 -26.23 -10.79 -1.84
N VAL A 13 -26.59 -12.04 -1.53
CA VAL A 13 -26.28 -12.74 -0.27
C VAL A 13 -25.07 -13.65 -0.48
N MET A 14 -24.09 -13.56 0.42
CA MET A 14 -22.94 -14.46 0.44
C MET A 14 -23.38 -15.87 0.85
N LEU A 15 -22.96 -16.88 0.09
CA LEU A 15 -23.23 -18.28 0.38
C LEU A 15 -21.93 -19.00 0.75
N ILE A 16 -21.91 -19.70 1.89
CA ILE A 16 -20.82 -20.60 2.28
C ILE A 16 -21.37 -22.02 2.32
N LEU A 17 -20.82 -22.89 1.48
CA LEU A 17 -21.17 -24.30 1.44
C LEU A 17 -20.07 -25.10 2.15
N ALA A 18 -20.40 -25.67 3.30
CA ALA A 18 -19.53 -26.61 3.99
C ALA A 18 -20.10 -28.03 3.86
N ARG A 19 -19.26 -29.00 3.52
CA ARG A 19 -19.62 -30.41 3.46
C ARG A 19 -18.51 -31.25 4.07
N SER A 20 -18.89 -32.28 4.82
CA SER A 20 -17.99 -33.29 5.34
C SER A 20 -18.35 -34.65 4.77
N TYR A 21 -17.33 -35.43 4.41
CA TYR A 21 -17.44 -36.79 3.93
C TYR A 21 -16.32 -37.63 4.55
N GLY A 22 -16.62 -38.26 5.69
CA GLY A 22 -15.64 -39.02 6.47
C GLY A 22 -14.53 -38.11 7.01
N LEU A 23 -13.30 -38.32 6.53
CA LEU A 23 -12.12 -37.54 6.91
C LEU A 23 -11.86 -36.33 5.98
N THR A 24 -12.68 -36.14 4.96
CA THR A 24 -12.52 -35.04 4.00
C THR A 24 -13.60 -33.98 4.21
N GLY A 25 -13.19 -32.73 4.32
CA GLY A 25 -14.08 -31.57 4.32
C GLY A 25 -13.90 -30.72 3.07
N ILE A 26 -14.98 -30.10 2.61
CA ILE A 26 -14.96 -29.05 1.58
C ILE A 26 -15.67 -27.82 2.11
N VAL A 27 -15.06 -26.65 1.93
CA VAL A 27 -15.69 -25.35 2.14
C VAL A 27 -15.59 -24.57 0.83
N ARG A 28 -16.74 -24.15 0.29
CA ARG A 28 -16.85 -23.38 -0.96
C ARG A 28 -17.62 -22.09 -0.71
N VAL A 29 -16.95 -20.96 -0.85
CA VAL A 29 -17.55 -19.62 -0.74
C VAL A 29 -18.05 -19.14 -2.10
N SER A 30 -19.31 -18.73 -2.20
CA SER A 30 -19.87 -18.15 -3.40
C SER A 30 -20.36 -16.73 -3.13
N VAL A 31 -19.73 -15.77 -3.79
CA VAL A 31 -20.07 -14.35 -3.70
C VAL A 31 -19.93 -13.71 -5.09
N LYS A 32 -20.87 -12.83 -5.44
CA LYS A 32 -20.82 -12.06 -6.69
C LYS A 32 -19.62 -11.12 -6.67
N GLU A 33 -19.53 -10.30 -5.64
CA GLU A 33 -18.42 -9.39 -5.39
C GLU A 33 -18.33 -9.12 -3.88
N HIS A 34 -17.12 -9.18 -3.34
CA HIS A 34 -16.82 -8.80 -1.98
C HIS A 34 -15.66 -7.80 -1.99
N THR A 35 -15.94 -6.57 -1.56
CA THR A 35 -14.97 -5.48 -1.53
C THR A 35 -14.41 -5.34 -0.11
N VAL A 36 -13.09 -5.22 0.00
CA VAL A 36 -12.37 -5.16 1.28
C VAL A 36 -11.46 -3.95 1.29
N ILE A 37 -11.60 -3.11 2.31
CA ILE A 37 -10.73 -1.96 2.55
C ILE A 37 -9.54 -2.39 3.40
N GLU A 38 -9.78 -3.05 4.53
CA GLU A 38 -8.74 -3.52 5.46
C GLU A 38 -8.42 -5.01 5.24
N SER A 39 -7.62 -5.33 4.21
CA SER A 39 -7.27 -6.73 3.91
C SER A 39 -6.21 -7.33 4.85
N LYS A 40 -5.51 -6.49 5.63
CA LYS A 40 -4.45 -6.88 6.59
C LYS A 40 -3.47 -7.92 6.01
N PRO A 41 -2.73 -7.56 4.94
CA PRO A 41 -1.75 -8.45 4.34
C PRO A 41 -0.65 -8.85 5.32
N ASP A 42 -0.23 -10.13 5.31
CA ASP A 42 0.80 -10.68 6.20
C ASP A 42 2.17 -10.02 5.98
N HIS A 43 2.47 -9.67 4.72
CA HIS A 43 3.69 -8.98 4.33
C HIS A 43 3.33 -7.68 3.61
N PHE A 44 3.61 -6.56 4.26
CA PHE A 44 3.41 -5.23 3.70
C PHE A 44 4.59 -4.34 4.02
N LEU A 45 5.10 -3.65 3.01
CA LEU A 45 6.16 -2.68 3.18
C LEU A 45 5.56 -1.36 3.64
N ASP A 46 6.14 -0.76 4.68
CA ASP A 46 5.75 0.57 5.14
C ASP A 46 5.84 1.58 3.99
N ASP A 47 4.83 2.44 3.84
CA ASP A 47 4.81 3.49 2.82
C ASP A 47 5.69 4.67 3.24
N LEU A 48 7.02 4.46 3.21
CA LEU A 48 8.00 5.47 3.65
C LEU A 48 8.37 6.48 2.56
N ARG A 49 8.06 6.22 1.29
CA ARG A 49 8.41 7.09 0.13
C ARG A 49 9.89 7.46 0.03
N LEU A 50 10.80 6.58 0.46
CA LEU A 50 12.25 6.85 0.41
C LEU A 50 12.78 6.94 -1.04
N ASN A 51 12.14 6.25 -1.97
CA ASN A 51 12.45 6.28 -3.39
C ASN A 51 11.94 7.55 -4.12
N ASN A 52 10.98 8.26 -3.53
CA ASN A 52 10.43 9.51 -4.05
C ASN A 52 9.90 10.40 -2.91
N PRO A 53 10.78 10.97 -2.08
CA PRO A 53 10.36 11.73 -0.92
C PRO A 53 9.73 13.05 -1.36
N TRP A 54 8.59 13.38 -0.77
CA TRP A 54 7.86 14.61 -1.07
C TRP A 54 8.57 15.84 -0.45
N PRO A 55 8.27 17.06 -0.91
CA PRO A 55 9.05 18.26 -0.55
C PRO A 55 9.19 18.51 0.96
N GLU A 56 8.15 18.28 1.75
CA GLU A 56 8.15 18.45 3.20
C GLU A 56 9.09 17.45 3.88
N LEU A 57 9.13 16.18 3.45
CA LEU A 57 10.05 15.18 4.01
C LEU A 57 11.50 15.53 3.69
N LYS A 58 11.80 15.99 2.46
CA LYS A 58 13.13 16.47 2.07
C LYS A 58 13.55 17.65 2.94
N ARG A 59 12.69 18.67 3.06
CA ARG A 59 12.96 19.84 3.90
C ARG A 59 13.21 19.48 5.36
N PHE A 60 12.45 18.53 5.91
CA PHE A 60 12.68 18.06 7.28
C PHE A 60 14.03 17.35 7.40
N ALA A 61 14.37 16.44 6.47
CA ALA A 61 15.68 15.81 6.44
C ALA A 61 16.82 16.85 6.31
N ASP A 62 16.62 17.92 5.57
CA ASP A 62 17.59 19.01 5.41
C ASP A 62 17.91 19.78 6.69
N THR A 63 17.03 19.74 7.69
CA THR A 63 17.30 20.35 9.00
C THR A 63 18.23 19.52 9.88
N ILE A 64 18.50 18.25 9.50
CA ILE A 64 19.24 17.29 10.33
C ILE A 64 20.60 17.04 9.67
N ASP A 65 21.67 17.28 10.44
CA ASP A 65 23.02 16.94 10.05
C ASP A 65 23.34 15.50 10.46
N VAL A 66 23.46 14.61 9.47
CA VAL A 66 23.81 13.20 9.67
C VAL A 66 25.32 13.00 9.89
N SER A 67 26.14 14.04 9.77
CA SER A 67 27.58 14.02 10.04
C SER A 67 27.95 14.80 11.31
N VAL A 68 26.98 15.00 12.21
CA VAL A 68 27.18 15.71 13.48
C VAL A 68 28.24 15.02 14.35
N GLU A 69 29.16 15.80 14.95
CA GLU A 69 30.22 15.27 15.83
C GLU A 69 29.70 14.74 17.16
N ASP A 70 28.54 15.22 17.62
CA ASP A 70 27.89 14.72 18.82
C ASP A 70 27.41 13.28 18.63
N HIS A 71 28.15 12.34 19.23
CA HIS A 71 27.84 10.91 19.21
C HIS A 71 26.43 10.58 19.71
N VAL A 72 25.88 11.34 20.66
CA VAL A 72 24.52 11.08 21.16
C VAL A 72 23.51 11.46 20.08
N ALA A 73 23.61 12.65 19.51
CA ALA A 73 22.74 13.08 18.42
C ALA A 73 22.84 12.15 17.19
N HIS A 74 24.06 11.73 16.85
CA HIS A 74 24.31 10.81 15.73
C HIS A 74 23.61 9.45 15.93
N LYS A 75 23.72 8.84 17.11
CA LYS A 75 23.06 7.56 17.47
C LYS A 75 21.54 7.62 17.52
N HIS A 76 20.98 8.81 17.72
CA HIS A 76 19.55 9.02 17.87
C HIS A 76 18.91 9.67 16.63
N THR A 77 19.61 9.67 15.50
CA THR A 77 19.03 10.10 14.22
C THR A 77 18.19 8.99 13.62
N PRO A 78 16.90 9.22 13.28
CA PRO A 78 16.03 8.20 12.69
C PRO A 78 16.59 7.60 11.40
N TYR A 79 16.52 6.27 11.24
CA TYR A 79 17.03 5.60 10.04
C TYR A 79 16.39 6.11 8.74
N ILE A 80 15.14 6.56 8.78
CA ILE A 80 14.44 7.16 7.63
C ILE A 80 15.20 8.39 7.13
N ILE A 81 15.67 9.24 8.03
CA ILE A 81 16.42 10.46 7.68
C ILE A 81 17.79 10.09 7.12
N ILE A 82 18.47 9.12 7.75
CA ILE A 82 19.73 8.57 7.24
C ILE A 82 19.53 8.09 5.80
N LEU A 83 18.50 7.29 5.53
CA LEU A 83 18.25 6.76 4.19
C LEU A 83 17.90 7.84 3.16
N VAL A 84 17.12 8.87 3.53
CA VAL A 84 16.84 10.01 2.63
C VAL A 84 18.14 10.72 2.26
N LYS A 85 19.00 11.02 3.23
CA LYS A 85 20.28 11.70 3.00
C LYS A 85 21.25 10.84 2.18
N MET A 86 21.38 9.57 2.52
CA MET A 86 22.25 8.65 1.79
C MET A 86 21.79 8.44 0.35
N ALA A 87 20.49 8.36 0.10
CA ALA A 87 19.94 8.29 -1.25
C ALA A 87 20.21 9.57 -2.05
N GLU A 88 20.13 10.75 -1.42
CA GLU A 88 20.46 12.01 -2.07
C GLU A 88 21.94 12.13 -2.43
N GLU A 89 22.84 11.74 -1.53
CA GLU A 89 24.29 11.72 -1.81
C GLU A 89 24.63 10.71 -2.91
N TRP A 90 24.04 9.50 -2.83
CA TRP A 90 24.20 8.47 -3.84
C TRP A 90 23.78 8.97 -5.22
N THR A 91 22.58 9.55 -5.33
CA THR A 91 22.06 10.05 -6.61
C THR A 91 22.94 11.18 -7.17
N LYS A 92 23.50 12.07 -6.34
CA LYS A 92 24.47 13.09 -6.78
C LYS A 92 25.74 12.46 -7.39
N ALA A 93 26.23 11.35 -6.81
CA ALA A 93 27.41 10.65 -7.31
C ALA A 93 27.13 9.76 -8.55
N HIS A 94 25.89 9.30 -8.74
CA HIS A 94 25.50 8.31 -9.76
C HIS A 94 24.56 8.88 -10.83
N GLY A 95 24.75 10.13 -11.23
CA GLY A 95 24.03 10.72 -12.36
C GLY A 95 22.52 10.88 -12.15
N GLY A 96 22.07 10.99 -10.89
CA GLY A 96 20.67 11.17 -10.52
C GLY A 96 19.88 9.87 -10.32
N HIS A 97 20.53 8.70 -10.40
CA HIS A 97 19.86 7.41 -10.31
C HIS A 97 20.02 6.75 -8.93
N LEU A 98 18.96 6.09 -8.47
CA LEU A 98 18.96 5.25 -7.27
C LEU A 98 19.62 3.88 -7.57
N PRO A 99 20.10 3.15 -6.54
CA PRO A 99 20.67 1.82 -6.73
C PRO A 99 19.66 0.88 -7.41
N SER A 100 20.05 0.27 -8.52
CA SER A 100 19.17 -0.55 -9.35
C SER A 100 19.68 -1.97 -9.52
N THR A 101 20.99 -2.13 -9.74
CA THR A 101 21.64 -3.43 -9.91
C THR A 101 21.96 -4.09 -8.57
N ARG A 102 22.20 -5.40 -8.58
CA ARG A 102 22.60 -6.13 -7.36
C ARG A 102 23.89 -5.56 -6.76
N ASP A 103 24.83 -5.17 -7.63
CA ASP A 103 26.13 -4.67 -7.20
C ASP A 103 26.00 -3.25 -6.64
N GLU A 104 25.22 -2.37 -7.29
CA GLU A 104 24.88 -1.03 -6.76
C GLU A 104 24.15 -1.14 -5.41
N LYS A 105 23.22 -2.08 -5.26
CA LYS A 105 22.50 -2.30 -3.98
C LYS A 105 23.43 -2.74 -2.86
N LYS A 106 24.44 -3.55 -3.19
CA LYS A 106 25.48 -3.96 -2.23
C LYS A 106 26.39 -2.78 -1.88
N GLU A 107 26.79 -2.01 -2.88
CA GLU A 107 27.62 -0.82 -2.70
C GLU A 107 26.90 0.25 -1.87
N PHE A 108 25.61 0.47 -2.09
CA PHE A 108 24.80 1.39 -1.27
C PHE A 108 24.74 0.96 0.21
N LYS A 109 24.71 -0.35 0.50
CA LYS A 109 24.78 -0.84 1.89
C LYS A 109 26.14 -0.55 2.52
N GLU A 110 27.24 -0.77 1.79
CA GLU A 110 28.57 -0.43 2.28
C GLU A 110 28.74 1.09 2.42
N PHE A 111 28.10 1.88 1.55
CA PHE A 111 28.08 3.34 1.63
C PHE A 111 27.42 3.84 2.92
N ILE A 112 26.25 3.29 3.30
CA ILE A 112 25.61 3.58 4.59
C ILE A 112 26.52 3.14 5.75
N LYS A 113 27.10 1.93 5.66
CA LYS A 113 27.96 1.38 6.70
C LYS A 113 29.22 2.20 6.93
N ALA A 114 29.77 2.82 5.89
CA ALA A 114 30.94 3.70 5.99
C ALA A 114 30.66 5.00 6.76
N ARG A 115 29.39 5.39 6.92
CA ARG A 115 28.97 6.53 7.76
C ARG A 115 28.81 6.18 9.23
N MET A 116 28.78 4.90 9.56
CA MET A 116 28.69 4.44 10.94
C MET A 116 30.02 4.71 11.66
N VAL A 117 29.96 5.40 12.80
CA VAL A 117 31.14 5.82 13.59
C VAL A 117 31.49 4.77 14.64
N ALA A 118 30.48 4.11 15.21
CA ALA A 118 30.65 3.11 16.26
C ALA A 118 29.85 1.83 15.98
N LEU A 119 30.27 0.70 16.55
CA LEU A 119 29.62 -0.60 16.32
C LEU A 119 28.24 -0.73 16.98
N ASP A 120 27.92 0.14 17.93
CA ASP A 120 26.68 0.17 18.71
C ASP A 120 25.66 1.19 18.19
N GLU A 121 25.76 1.60 16.92
CA GLU A 121 24.81 2.51 16.27
C GLU A 121 23.65 1.73 15.64
N ASP A 122 22.67 1.38 16.47
CA ASP A 122 21.52 0.56 16.05
C ASP A 122 20.67 1.27 14.98
N ASN A 123 20.59 2.60 14.98
CA ASN A 123 19.94 3.36 13.92
C ASN A 123 20.58 3.16 12.53
N TYR A 124 21.91 3.02 12.45
CA TYR A 124 22.60 2.71 11.19
C TYR A 124 22.45 1.23 10.80
N LYS A 125 22.40 0.31 11.76
CA LYS A 125 22.06 -1.10 11.48
C LYS A 125 20.64 -1.21 10.90
N GLU A 126 19.68 -0.54 11.51
CA GLU A 126 18.30 -0.41 11.00
C GLU A 126 18.29 0.20 9.59
N ALA A 127 19.09 1.24 9.33
CA ALA A 127 19.19 1.83 7.99
C ALA A 127 19.74 0.82 6.96
N ILE A 128 20.78 0.06 7.28
CA ILE A 128 21.34 -0.96 6.39
C ILE A 128 20.31 -2.06 6.09
N GLU A 129 19.59 -2.52 7.12
CA GLU A 129 18.53 -3.52 7.00
C GLU A 129 17.35 -3.02 6.16
N ALA A 130 16.94 -1.76 6.37
CA ALA A 130 15.84 -1.12 5.66
C ALA A 130 16.24 -0.48 4.32
N SER A 131 17.52 -0.51 3.94
CA SER A 131 18.05 0.13 2.71
C SER A 131 17.32 -0.31 1.44
N PHE A 132 16.76 -1.51 1.40
CA PHE A 132 15.98 -1.99 0.27
C PHE A 132 14.70 -1.18 -0.01
N LYS A 133 14.19 -0.47 1.00
CA LYS A 133 13.04 0.43 0.85
C LYS A 133 13.39 1.65 -0.04
N VAL A 134 14.66 2.02 -0.16
CA VAL A 134 15.13 3.14 -1.01
C VAL A 134 15.00 2.82 -2.49
N PHE A 135 15.22 1.56 -2.88
CA PHE A 135 15.17 1.11 -4.27
C PHE A 135 13.98 0.17 -4.55
N ALA A 136 12.94 0.24 -3.70
CA ALA A 136 11.66 -0.37 -3.99
C ALA A 136 11.02 0.28 -5.22
N SER A 137 10.24 -0.51 -5.97
CA SER A 137 9.52 -0.02 -7.15
C SER A 137 8.63 1.17 -6.79
N GLN A 138 8.76 2.26 -7.55
CA GLN A 138 7.88 3.42 -7.44
C GLN A 138 6.46 3.10 -7.93
N GLY A 139 5.48 3.84 -7.44
CA GLY A 139 4.09 3.76 -7.86
C GLY A 139 3.27 2.72 -7.09
N ILE A 140 2.19 2.30 -7.73
CA ILE A 140 1.24 1.33 -7.21
C ILE A 140 1.50 -0.08 -7.77
N ASN A 141 1.20 -1.11 -6.97
CA ASN A 141 1.40 -2.51 -7.37
C ASN A 141 0.39 -2.97 -8.45
N SER A 142 0.63 -4.13 -9.04
CA SER A 142 -0.23 -4.72 -10.07
C SER A 142 -1.69 -4.87 -9.62
N ASP A 143 -1.92 -5.23 -8.36
CA ASP A 143 -3.25 -5.43 -7.82
C ASP A 143 -4.05 -4.13 -7.80
N LEU A 144 -3.44 -3.04 -7.33
CA LEU A 144 -4.08 -1.73 -7.30
C LEU A 144 -4.24 -1.17 -8.73
N GLN A 145 -3.28 -1.39 -9.64
CA GLN A 145 -3.43 -1.05 -11.06
C GLN A 145 -4.65 -1.72 -11.69
N GLN A 146 -4.83 -3.02 -11.44
CA GLN A 146 -5.99 -3.77 -11.93
C GLN A 146 -7.30 -3.24 -11.33
N LEU A 147 -7.30 -2.93 -10.03
CA LEU A 147 -8.45 -2.39 -9.32
C LEU A 147 -8.92 -1.04 -9.89
N ILE A 148 -7.99 -0.10 -10.12
CA ILE A 148 -8.36 1.22 -10.67
C ILE A 148 -8.70 1.18 -12.17
N SER A 149 -8.30 0.12 -12.86
CA SER A 149 -8.64 -0.14 -14.26
C SER A 149 -9.95 -0.92 -14.41
N ASP A 150 -10.57 -1.33 -13.30
CA ASP A 150 -11.81 -2.10 -13.31
C ASP A 150 -12.98 -1.30 -13.90
N GLY A 151 -13.85 -1.96 -14.65
CA GLY A 151 -15.03 -1.33 -15.27
C GLY A 151 -16.00 -0.75 -14.23
N CYS A 152 -15.99 -1.24 -12.99
CA CYS A 152 -16.79 -0.68 -11.90
C CYS A 152 -16.35 0.72 -11.45
N THR A 153 -15.20 1.23 -11.94
CA THR A 153 -14.76 2.62 -11.71
C THR A 153 -15.56 3.63 -12.54
N GLU A 154 -16.26 3.20 -13.58
CA GLU A 154 -17.23 4.02 -14.31
C GLU A 154 -18.55 4.08 -13.54
N VAL A 155 -18.55 4.93 -12.50
CA VAL A 155 -19.62 4.97 -11.50
C VAL A 155 -20.89 5.69 -11.97
N ASN A 156 -22.02 5.26 -11.42
CA ASN A 156 -23.34 5.86 -11.59
C ASN A 156 -24.10 5.90 -10.26
N SER A 157 -25.36 6.34 -10.27
CA SER A 157 -26.18 6.51 -9.06
C SER A 157 -26.39 5.22 -8.24
N SER A 158 -26.23 4.04 -8.85
CA SER A 158 -26.36 2.72 -8.20
C SER A 158 -25.03 2.11 -7.73
N SER A 159 -23.89 2.76 -8.03
CA SER A 159 -22.58 2.26 -7.64
C SER A 159 -22.40 2.29 -6.12
N SER A 160 -21.70 1.28 -5.59
CA SER A 160 -21.37 1.20 -4.17
C SER A 160 -20.36 2.26 -3.75
N ASP A 161 -20.36 2.61 -2.47
CA ASP A 161 -19.45 3.60 -1.89
C ASP A 161 -17.98 3.24 -2.11
N PHE A 162 -17.67 1.94 -2.07
CA PHE A 162 -16.34 1.43 -2.39
C PHE A 162 -15.90 1.86 -3.79
N TRP A 163 -16.72 1.63 -4.81
CA TRP A 163 -16.36 1.96 -6.19
C TRP A 163 -16.32 3.47 -6.45
N VAL A 164 -17.14 4.27 -5.73
CA VAL A 164 -17.01 5.73 -5.74
C VAL A 164 -15.66 6.18 -5.18
N MET A 165 -15.21 5.60 -4.07
CA MET A 165 -13.88 5.89 -3.49
C MET A 165 -12.74 5.40 -4.39
N VAL A 166 -12.88 4.26 -5.09
CA VAL A 166 -11.89 3.78 -6.07
C VAL A 166 -11.84 4.68 -7.30
N ALA A 167 -12.97 5.19 -7.78
CA ALA A 167 -13.00 6.19 -8.86
C ALA A 167 -12.27 7.48 -8.44
N ALA A 168 -12.51 7.97 -7.22
CA ALA A 168 -11.78 9.11 -6.66
C ALA A 168 -10.27 8.83 -6.52
N LEU A 169 -9.90 7.61 -6.11
CA LEU A 169 -8.50 7.18 -6.02
C LEU A 169 -7.82 7.15 -7.38
N LYS A 170 -8.49 6.65 -8.42
CA LYS A 170 -8.01 6.65 -9.80
C LYS A 170 -7.69 8.08 -10.25
N GLU A 171 -8.61 9.01 -10.02
CA GLU A 171 -8.39 10.43 -10.34
C GLU A 171 -7.25 11.05 -9.52
N PHE A 172 -7.14 10.75 -8.22
CA PHE A 172 -6.05 11.22 -7.37
C PHE A 172 -4.70 10.76 -7.91
N ILE A 173 -4.55 9.47 -8.20
CA ILE A 173 -3.30 8.87 -8.69
C ILE A 173 -2.82 9.56 -9.98
N THR A 174 -3.74 9.86 -10.90
CA THR A 174 -3.41 10.53 -12.18
C THR A 174 -3.06 12.01 -12.02
N ASN A 175 -3.66 12.71 -11.05
CA ASN A 175 -3.51 14.16 -10.90
C ASN A 175 -2.55 14.53 -9.77
N GLU A 176 -2.99 14.54 -8.50
CA GLU A 176 -2.18 14.99 -7.36
C GLU A 176 -1.16 13.96 -6.90
N GLY A 177 -1.48 12.68 -7.05
CA GLY A 177 -0.68 11.55 -6.58
C GLY A 177 0.58 11.30 -7.41
N SER A 178 0.69 11.86 -8.62
CA SER A 178 1.84 11.66 -9.52
C SER A 178 2.19 10.17 -9.73
N GLY A 179 1.17 9.33 -9.93
CA GLY A 179 1.32 7.87 -10.06
C GLY A 179 1.29 7.10 -8.74
N GLU A 180 1.16 7.78 -7.60
CA GLU A 180 1.13 7.16 -6.28
C GLU A 180 -0.24 7.21 -5.60
N ALA A 181 -0.50 6.22 -4.76
CA ALA A 181 -1.64 6.20 -3.84
C ALA A 181 -1.49 7.27 -2.73
N PRO A 182 -2.58 7.67 -2.04
CA PRO A 182 -2.47 8.55 -0.87
C PRO A 182 -1.59 7.93 0.22
N LEU A 183 -0.83 8.76 0.93
CA LEU A 183 0.08 8.28 1.96
C LEU A 183 -0.67 7.66 3.15
N GLU A 184 -0.18 6.51 3.65
CA GLU A 184 -0.75 5.86 4.84
C GLU A 184 -0.58 6.70 6.11
N GLY A 185 0.53 7.43 6.23
CA GLY A 185 0.81 8.37 7.32
C GLY A 185 1.38 7.75 8.60
N SER A 186 1.41 6.43 8.72
CA SER A 186 2.10 5.74 9.81
C SER A 186 3.56 5.43 9.45
N ILE A 187 4.43 5.50 10.46
CA ILE A 187 5.82 5.06 10.38
C ILE A 187 6.07 3.98 11.44
N PRO A 188 6.99 3.02 11.20
CA PRO A 188 7.33 2.01 12.19
C PRO A 188 8.05 2.61 13.40
N ASP A 189 8.21 1.82 14.46
CA ASP A 189 9.13 2.15 15.54
C ASP A 189 10.58 2.12 15.04
N MET A 190 11.47 2.90 15.67
CA MET A 190 12.89 2.97 15.28
C MET A 190 13.77 3.60 16.35
N THR A 191 15.06 3.26 16.31
CA THR A 191 16.09 3.87 17.16
C THR A 191 16.26 5.34 16.81
N SER A 192 15.78 6.23 17.68
CA SER A 192 15.83 7.68 17.49
C SER A 192 15.57 8.45 18.78
N SER A 193 15.82 9.76 18.78
CA SER A 193 15.38 10.63 19.86
C SER A 193 13.86 10.80 19.79
N THR A 194 13.21 10.90 20.95
CA THR A 194 11.75 11.10 21.01
C THR A 194 11.31 12.32 20.23
N GLU A 195 12.09 13.42 20.28
CA GLU A 195 11.77 14.64 19.56
C GLU A 195 11.83 14.45 18.03
N LEU A 196 12.90 13.85 17.51
CA LEU A 196 13.05 13.62 16.07
C LEU A 196 11.99 12.63 15.56
N TYR A 197 11.69 11.58 16.33
CA TYR A 197 10.64 10.62 16.00
C TYR A 197 9.27 11.29 15.89
N VAL A 198 8.89 12.08 16.90
CA VAL A 198 7.59 12.77 16.93
C VAL A 198 7.47 13.79 15.80
N ASN A 199 8.55 14.53 15.51
CA ASN A 199 8.55 15.49 14.41
C ASN A 199 8.46 14.80 13.04
N LEU A 200 9.18 13.70 12.85
CA LEU A 200 9.08 12.87 11.65
C LEU A 200 7.66 12.30 11.48
N GLN A 201 7.07 11.77 12.56
CA GLN A 201 5.71 11.26 12.55
C GLN A 201 4.70 12.33 12.11
N LYS A 202 4.83 13.56 12.63
CA LYS A 202 3.98 14.70 12.22
C LYS A 202 4.10 15.01 10.73
N VAL A 203 5.30 14.90 10.15
CA VAL A 203 5.52 15.14 8.71
C VAL A 203 4.73 14.12 7.87
N TYR A 204 4.77 12.83 8.23
CA TYR A 204 3.98 11.78 7.55
C TYR A 204 2.47 11.97 7.75
N GLN A 205 2.03 12.27 8.98
CA GLN A 205 0.63 12.50 9.29
C GLN A 205 0.06 13.71 8.54
N ALA A 206 0.82 14.80 8.44
CA ALA A 206 0.40 15.99 7.71
C ALA A 206 0.22 15.71 6.21
N LYS A 207 1.12 14.93 5.60
CA LYS A 207 0.99 14.52 4.20
C LYS A 207 -0.22 13.60 4.01
N ALA A 208 -0.44 12.62 4.88
CA ALA A 208 -1.59 11.75 4.82
C ALA A 208 -2.92 12.51 4.96
N GLU A 209 -3.00 13.51 5.84
CA GLU A 209 -4.19 14.36 5.97
C GLU A 209 -4.40 15.23 4.72
N SER A 210 -3.32 15.77 4.14
CA SER A 210 -3.39 16.52 2.86
C SER A 210 -3.94 15.64 1.73
N ASP A 211 -3.45 14.41 1.59
CA ASP A 211 -3.92 13.47 0.56
C ASP A 211 -5.38 13.06 0.79
N PHE A 212 -5.75 12.82 2.05
CA PHE A 212 -7.12 12.54 2.44
C PHE A 212 -8.08 13.67 2.04
N LEU A 213 -7.72 14.94 2.27
CA LEU A 213 -8.58 16.07 1.91
C LEU A 213 -8.85 16.15 0.41
N VAL A 214 -7.85 15.85 -0.43
CA VAL A 214 -8.01 15.80 -1.89
C VAL A 214 -8.98 14.68 -2.26
N ILE A 215 -8.77 13.46 -1.76
CA ILE A 215 -9.66 12.32 -2.05
C ILE A 215 -11.08 12.59 -1.54
N TRP A 216 -11.22 13.15 -0.34
CA TRP A 216 -12.51 13.54 0.22
C TRP A 216 -13.25 14.49 -0.72
N GLN A 217 -12.58 15.52 -1.23
CA GLN A 217 -13.17 16.45 -2.17
C GLN A 217 -13.58 15.75 -3.49
N ARG A 218 -12.71 14.90 -4.05
CA ARG A 218 -13.02 14.11 -5.26
C ARG A 218 -14.24 13.20 -5.07
N VAL A 219 -14.34 12.50 -3.94
CA VAL A 219 -15.52 11.67 -3.61
C VAL A 219 -16.79 12.52 -3.62
N ARG A 220 -16.78 13.70 -3.02
CA ARG A 220 -17.94 14.61 -3.02
C ARG A 220 -18.33 15.03 -4.42
N ASP A 221 -17.36 15.39 -5.25
CA ASP A 221 -17.62 15.87 -6.60
C ASP A 221 -18.15 14.76 -7.51
N ILE A 222 -17.64 13.53 -7.35
CA ILE A 222 -18.17 12.35 -8.02
C ILE A 222 -19.61 12.06 -7.56
N LEU A 223 -19.89 12.08 -6.25
CA LEU A 223 -21.24 11.87 -5.71
C LEU A 223 -22.25 12.88 -6.29
N LYS A 224 -21.89 14.16 -6.35
CA LYS A 224 -22.71 15.20 -7.00
C LYS A 224 -23.00 14.86 -8.46
N LYS A 225 -21.95 14.47 -9.21
CA LYS A 225 -22.05 14.16 -10.65
C LYS A 225 -22.98 12.98 -10.92
N ILE A 226 -22.99 11.97 -10.04
CA ILE A 226 -23.88 10.80 -10.17
C ILE A 226 -25.24 10.99 -9.48
N GLY A 227 -25.56 12.20 -9.01
CA GLY A 227 -26.85 12.54 -8.40
C GLY A 227 -27.07 11.96 -7.00
N ARG A 228 -26.00 11.64 -6.27
CA ARG A 228 -26.03 11.20 -4.86
C ARG A 228 -25.71 12.35 -3.93
N ASP A 229 -26.15 12.25 -2.67
CA ASP A 229 -25.79 13.19 -1.62
C ASP A 229 -24.26 13.25 -1.45
N PRO A 230 -23.61 14.44 -1.56
CA PRO A 230 -22.16 14.59 -1.43
C PRO A 230 -21.62 14.20 -0.05
N ASP A 231 -22.48 14.17 0.96
CA ASP A 231 -22.15 13.81 2.34
C ASP A 231 -22.53 12.36 2.68
N SER A 232 -23.02 11.59 1.70
CA SER A 232 -23.46 10.20 1.90
C SER A 232 -22.35 9.23 2.33
N ILE A 233 -21.09 9.53 2.00
CA ILE A 233 -19.92 8.76 2.44
C ILE A 233 -19.18 9.56 3.52
N SER A 234 -19.11 9.00 4.74
CA SER A 234 -18.52 9.70 5.89
C SER A 234 -17.02 9.97 5.71
N LYS A 235 -16.55 11.09 6.29
CA LYS A 235 -15.11 11.41 6.39
C LYS A 235 -14.29 10.28 7.02
N THR A 236 -14.83 9.62 8.05
CA THR A 236 -14.16 8.52 8.73
C THR A 236 -13.94 7.33 7.80
N MET A 237 -14.93 6.97 6.97
CA MET A 237 -14.80 5.90 5.98
C MET A 237 -13.76 6.25 4.91
N ILE A 238 -13.77 7.48 4.40
CA ILE A 238 -12.80 7.94 3.39
C ILE A 238 -11.39 7.98 3.97
N ARG A 239 -11.21 8.43 5.22
CA ARG A 239 -9.91 8.42 5.89
C ARG A 239 -9.39 6.99 6.06
N ASN A 240 -10.25 6.06 6.48
CA ASN A 240 -9.88 4.65 6.57
C ASN A 240 -9.53 4.05 5.20
N PHE A 241 -10.26 4.43 4.16
CA PHE A 241 -9.96 4.04 2.79
C PHE A 241 -8.59 4.56 2.33
N CYS A 242 -8.24 5.83 2.60
CA CYS A 242 -6.94 6.39 2.25
C CYS A 242 -5.78 5.63 2.92
N LYS A 243 -5.92 5.36 4.23
CA LYS A 243 -4.95 4.61 5.02
C LYS A 243 -4.69 3.20 4.45
N ASN A 244 -5.70 2.60 3.84
CA ASN A 244 -5.65 1.25 3.30
C ASN A 244 -5.68 1.19 1.76
N SER A 245 -5.41 2.29 1.07
CA SER A 245 -5.52 2.39 -0.39
C SER A 245 -4.66 1.38 -1.14
N ARG A 246 -3.48 1.03 -0.60
CA ARG A 246 -2.57 0.00 -1.12
C ARG A 246 -2.96 -1.44 -0.72
N LYS A 247 -3.97 -1.58 0.14
CA LYS A 247 -4.42 -2.84 0.76
C LYS A 247 -5.84 -3.21 0.31
N LEU A 248 -6.39 -2.52 -0.69
CA LEU A 248 -7.72 -2.81 -1.21
C LEU A 248 -7.74 -4.17 -1.90
N LYS A 249 -8.84 -4.92 -1.70
CA LYS A 249 -9.07 -6.20 -2.40
C LYS A 249 -10.51 -6.29 -2.87
N VAL A 250 -10.68 -6.92 -4.03
CA VAL A 250 -11.99 -7.25 -4.60
C VAL A 250 -11.99 -8.72 -4.95
N CYS A 251 -12.90 -9.47 -4.33
CA CYS A 251 -13.05 -10.90 -4.56
C CYS A 251 -14.33 -11.16 -5.33
N ARG A 252 -14.23 -11.78 -6.51
CA ARG A 252 -15.37 -12.22 -7.31
C ARG A 252 -15.27 -13.73 -7.51
N CYS A 253 -16.25 -14.48 -7.02
CA CYS A 253 -16.28 -15.92 -7.23
C CYS A 253 -17.02 -16.24 -8.53
N ARG A 254 -16.49 -17.22 -9.27
CA ARG A 254 -17.22 -17.87 -10.36
C ARG A 254 -18.52 -18.50 -9.86
N LEU A 255 -19.53 -18.58 -10.72
CA LEU A 255 -20.75 -19.33 -10.43
C LEU A 255 -20.40 -20.79 -10.18
N ILE A 256 -21.08 -21.41 -9.22
CA ILE A 256 -20.84 -22.83 -8.94
C ILE A 256 -21.17 -23.68 -10.18
N GLU A 257 -22.19 -23.30 -10.95
CA GLU A 257 -22.54 -24.00 -12.19
C GLU A 257 -21.43 -23.94 -13.25
N ASP A 258 -20.69 -22.84 -13.34
CA ASP A 258 -19.59 -22.68 -14.29
C ASP A 258 -18.39 -23.56 -13.94
N GLU A 259 -18.20 -23.89 -12.66
CA GLU A 259 -17.15 -24.83 -12.24
C GLU A 259 -17.40 -26.23 -12.79
N PHE A 260 -18.67 -26.64 -12.90
CA PHE A 260 -19.04 -27.94 -13.46
C PHE A 260 -19.08 -27.93 -15.00
N ARG A 261 -19.57 -26.85 -15.61
CA ARG A 261 -19.81 -26.79 -17.06
C ARG A 261 -18.59 -26.31 -17.85
N ASN A 262 -17.86 -25.36 -17.29
CA ASN A 262 -16.75 -24.68 -17.95
C ASN A 262 -15.54 -24.68 -17.00
N PRO A 263 -15.01 -25.85 -16.60
CA PRO A 263 -13.85 -25.89 -15.73
C PRO A 263 -12.68 -25.10 -16.35
N SER A 264 -11.78 -24.60 -15.51
CA SER A 264 -10.54 -23.95 -15.95
C SER A 264 -9.36 -24.87 -15.62
N PRO A 265 -9.01 -25.84 -16.51
CA PRO A 265 -7.92 -26.77 -16.26
C PRO A 265 -6.59 -26.06 -16.06
N SER A 266 -6.36 -24.94 -16.76
CA SER A 266 -5.12 -24.17 -16.66
C SER A 266 -4.95 -23.52 -15.28
N GLU A 267 -6.01 -23.00 -14.66
CA GLU A 267 -5.96 -22.51 -13.28
C GLU A 267 -5.77 -23.65 -12.29
N LEU A 268 -6.47 -24.77 -12.47
CA LEU A 268 -6.31 -25.95 -11.61
C LEU A 268 -4.87 -26.48 -11.66
N LEU A 269 -4.27 -26.56 -12.84
CA LEU A 269 -2.88 -26.98 -13.02
C LEU A 269 -1.89 -26.01 -12.36
N LYS A 270 -2.15 -24.70 -12.40
CA LYS A 270 -1.32 -23.72 -11.68
C LYS A 270 -1.31 -23.99 -10.17
N TYR A 271 -2.47 -24.28 -9.58
CA TYR A 271 -2.55 -24.58 -8.14
C TYR A 271 -1.95 -25.94 -7.78
N LEU A 272 -2.12 -26.96 -8.62
CA LEU A 272 -1.55 -28.29 -8.38
C LEU A 272 -0.03 -28.33 -8.52
N ASN A 273 0.52 -27.45 -9.36
CA ASN A 273 1.97 -27.35 -9.62
C ASN A 273 2.66 -26.26 -8.79
N ASN A 274 1.92 -25.44 -8.05
CA ASN A 274 2.52 -24.46 -7.14
C ASN A 274 3.02 -25.19 -5.90
N ASP A 275 4.34 -25.40 -5.84
CA ASP A 275 5.03 -26.00 -4.68
C ASP A 275 4.95 -25.13 -3.41
N ASP A 276 4.46 -23.88 -3.49
CA ASP A 276 4.26 -22.97 -2.35
C ASP A 276 3.21 -23.46 -1.32
N TYR A 277 2.46 -24.53 -1.63
CA TYR A 277 1.47 -25.14 -0.73
C TYR A 277 1.84 -26.57 -0.30
N ARG A 278 3.10 -27.00 -0.47
CA ARG A 278 3.64 -28.26 0.07
C ARG A 278 4.41 -28.07 1.37
#